data_AF-A0A9P0PTE2-F1
#
_entry.id   AF-A0A9P0PTE2-F1
#
_cell.length_a   1.000
_cell.length_b   1.000
_cell.length_c   1.000
_cell.angle_alpha   90.00
_cell.angle_beta   90.00
_cell.angle_gamma   90.00
#
_symmetry.space_group_name_H-M   'P 1'
#
loop_
_entity.id
_entity.type
_entity.pdbx_description
1 polymer ?
#
loop_
_entity_poly.entity_id
_entity_poly.type
_entity_poly.pdbx_seq_one_letter_code
_entity_poly.pdbx_strand_id
1 'polypeptide(L)'
;MKRKQFSLTNLLNDKISKQDIQLRKAIPARIRLAITLRYLATGDDFQSLHFLFKISPQLISNIIPEVCSALNEVLKDEIKLVLLYLVHL
;
A
#
# COMPACT_ATOMS: atom_id res chain seq x y z
N MET A 1 -9.71 14.12 20.51
CA MET A 1 -8.33 14.19 19.97
C MET A 1 -8.26 13.45 18.62
N LYS A 2 -8.65 14.10 17.51
CA LYS A 2 -8.62 13.47 16.17
C LYS A 2 -7.20 13.60 15.61
N ARG A 3 -6.41 12.54 15.66
CA ARG A 3 -5.10 12.50 14.99
C ARG A 3 -5.33 12.69 13.49
N LYS A 4 -4.69 13.70 12.92
CA LYS A 4 -4.74 14.03 11.50
C LYS A 4 -3.92 12.98 10.72
N GLN A 5 -4.44 11.75 10.63
CA GLN A 5 -3.84 10.62 9.88
C GLN A 5 -3.97 10.79 8.35
N PHE A 6 -4.26 12.01 7.86
CA PHE A 6 -4.94 12.21 6.58
C PHE A 6 -4.02 12.48 5.37
N SER A 7 -2.73 12.79 5.56
CA SER A 7 -1.86 13.18 4.42
C SER A 7 -1.33 11.96 3.67
N LEU A 8 -0.70 11.02 4.38
CA LEU A 8 -0.01 9.88 3.76
C LEU A 8 -0.97 8.85 3.15
N THR A 9 -2.04 8.54 3.89
CA THR A 9 -3.01 7.52 3.47
C THR A 9 -3.77 7.93 2.22
N ASN A 10 -4.05 9.23 2.06
CA ASN A 10 -4.72 9.74 0.86
C ASN A 10 -3.80 9.69 -0.36
N LEU A 11 -2.54 10.11 -0.20
CA LEU A 11 -1.56 10.05 -1.28
C LEU A 11 -1.32 8.62 -1.76
N LEU A 12 -1.26 7.66 -0.82
CA LEU A 12 -1.17 6.24 -1.15
C LEU A 12 -2.46 5.72 -1.77
N ASN A 13 -3.62 6.12 -1.26
CA ASN A 13 -4.92 5.72 -1.77
C ASN A 13 -5.07 6.10 -3.25
N ASP A 14 -4.63 7.29 -3.64
CA ASP A 14 -4.68 7.74 -5.04
C ASP A 14 -3.75 6.92 -5.95
N LYS A 15 -2.58 6.50 -5.44
CA LYS A 15 -1.60 5.71 -6.21
C LYS A 15 -1.97 4.23 -6.34
N ILE A 16 -2.60 3.63 -5.33
CA ILE A 16 -2.86 2.19 -5.29
C ILE A 16 -4.33 1.82 -5.56
N SER A 17 -5.23 2.82 -5.65
CA SER A 17 -6.61 2.58 -6.07
C SER A 17 -6.67 2.17 -7.53
N LYS A 18 -7.57 1.23 -7.82
CA LYS A 18 -7.91 0.82 -9.19
C LYS A 18 -9.40 1.07 -9.40
N GLN A 19 -9.78 1.36 -10.64
CA GLN A 19 -11.17 1.54 -11.03
C GLN A 19 -11.87 0.18 -11.19
N ASP A 20 -13.16 0.16 -10.86
CA ASP A 20 -14.02 -0.98 -11.15
C ASP A 20 -14.12 -1.19 -12.67
N ILE A 21 -14.10 -2.45 -13.10
CA ILE A 21 -14.35 -2.83 -14.49
C ILE A 21 -15.72 -3.52 -14.58
N GLN A 22 -16.35 -3.51 -15.76
CA GLN A 22 -17.73 -4.01 -15.96
C GLN A 22 -17.99 -5.41 -15.38
N LEU A 23 -16.98 -6.29 -15.38
CA LEU A 23 -17.08 -7.66 -14.87
C LEU A 23 -16.58 -7.86 -13.43
N ARG A 24 -15.89 -6.88 -12.82
CA ARG A 24 -15.21 -7.09 -11.53
C ARG A 24 -15.01 -5.78 -10.77
N LYS A 25 -15.37 -5.80 -9.48
CA LYS A 25 -15.00 -4.74 -8.54
C LYS A 25 -13.49 -4.77 -8.27
N ALA A 26 -12.86 -3.62 -8.35
CA ALA A 26 -11.49 -3.43 -7.97
C ALA A 26 -11.30 -3.77 -6.49
N ILE A 27 -10.13 -4.33 -6.17
CA ILE A 27 -9.76 -4.54 -4.77
C ILE A 27 -9.51 -3.16 -4.16
N PRO A 28 -10.20 -2.80 -3.06
CA PRO A 28 -10.02 -1.50 -2.44
C PRO A 28 -8.57 -1.27 -2.02
N ALA A 29 -8.09 -0.04 -2.17
CA ALA A 29 -6.72 0.36 -1.80
C ALA A 29 -6.33 -0.07 -0.38
N ARG A 30 -7.24 0.04 0.60
CA ARG A 30 -7.02 -0.42 1.97
C ARG A 30 -6.68 -1.91 2.07
N ILE A 31 -7.31 -2.74 1.24
CA ILE A 31 -7.08 -4.19 1.22
C ILE A 31 -5.75 -4.49 0.53
N ARG A 32 -5.47 -3.81 -0.58
CA ARG A 32 -4.17 -3.90 -1.28
C ARG A 32 -3.02 -3.57 -0.34
N LEU A 33 -3.15 -2.48 0.43
CA LEU A 33 -2.19 -2.09 1.45
C LEU A 33 -2.06 -3.13 2.57
N ALA A 34 -3.18 -3.64 3.10
CA ALA A 34 -3.17 -4.63 4.18
C ALA A 34 -2.46 -5.94 3.77
N ILE A 35 -2.66 -6.41 2.54
CA ILE A 35 -1.99 -7.59 2.01
C ILE A 35 -0.47 -7.36 1.96
N THR A 36 -0.05 -6.23 1.40
CA THR A 36 1.38 -5.90 1.28
C THR A 36 2.02 -5.74 2.66
N LEU A 37 1.37 -5.06 3.60
CA LEU A 37 1.90 -4.91 4.96
C LEU A 37 1.98 -6.25 5.69
N ARG A 38 0.99 -7.14 5.52
CA ARG A 38 1.04 -8.50 6.06
C ARG A 38 2.26 -9.23 5.49
N TYR A 39 2.41 -9.26 4.16
CA TYR A 39 3.54 -9.88 3.48
C TYR A 39 4.89 -9.37 3.98
N LEU A 40 5.06 -8.05 4.09
CA LEU A 40 6.31 -7.44 4.56
C LEU A 40 6.59 -7.73 6.04
N ALA A 41 5.56 -7.86 6.87
CA ALA A 41 5.72 -8.10 8.31
C ALA A 41 5.97 -9.57 8.65
N THR A 42 5.38 -10.52 7.90
CA THR A 42 5.45 -11.95 8.21
C THR A 42 6.34 -12.74 7.27
N GLY A 43 6.52 -12.28 6.03
CA GLY A 43 7.19 -13.07 4.98
C GLY A 43 6.36 -14.26 4.48
N ASP A 44 5.05 -14.28 4.74
CA ASP A 44 4.16 -15.36 4.32
C ASP A 44 4.16 -15.56 2.79
N ASP A 45 4.01 -16.81 2.36
CA ASP A 45 3.84 -17.11 0.94
C ASP A 45 2.46 -16.63 0.40
N PHE A 46 2.33 -16.63 -0.93
CA PHE A 46 1.12 -16.16 -1.59
C PHE A 46 -0.09 -17.08 -1.39
N GLN A 47 0.10 -18.36 -1.03
CA GLN A 47 -1.01 -19.28 -0.73
C GLN A 47 -1.62 -18.95 0.63
N SER A 48 -0.78 -18.70 1.63
CA SER A 48 -1.19 -18.27 2.97
C SER A 48 -1.97 -16.95 2.90
N LEU A 49 -1.49 -15.99 2.11
CA LEU A 49 -2.20 -14.73 1.84
C LEU A 49 -3.51 -14.94 1.06
N HIS A 50 -3.53 -15.90 0.13
CA HIS A 50 -4.75 -16.26 -0.61
C HIS A 50 -5.85 -16.74 0.35
N PHE A 51 -5.54 -17.64 1.28
CA PHE A 51 -6.51 -18.13 2.25
C PHE A 51 -7.03 -17.01 3.17
N LEU A 52 -6.14 -16.10 3.59
CA LEU A 52 -6.50 -15.02 4.51
C LEU A 52 -7.38 -13.95 3.85
N PHE A 53 -7.02 -13.51 2.65
CA PHE A 53 -7.67 -12.37 1.98
C PHE A 53 -8.65 -12.77 0.87
N LYS A 54 -8.74 -14.07 0.54
CA LYS A 54 -9.58 -14.61 -0.54
C LYS A 54 -9.30 -13.98 -1.91
N ILE A 55 -8.02 -13.71 -2.18
CA ILE A 55 -7.55 -13.12 -3.45
C ILE A 55 -6.58 -14.10 -4.10
N SER A 56 -6.64 -14.25 -5.42
CA SER A 56 -5.80 -15.22 -6.12
C SER A 56 -4.30 -14.91 -5.93
N PRO A 57 -3.44 -15.93 -5.78
CA PRO A 57 -1.98 -15.75 -5.66
C PRO A 57 -1.39 -14.90 -6.80
N GLN A 58 -1.89 -15.08 -8.02
CA GLN A 58 -1.46 -14.30 -9.18
C GLN A 58 -1.83 -12.81 -9.10
N LEU A 59 -2.92 -12.47 -8.42
CA LEU A 59 -3.27 -11.08 -8.21
C LEU A 59 -2.47 -10.49 -7.04
N ILE A 60 -2.19 -11.29 -6.01
CA ILE A 60 -1.31 -10.91 -4.90
C ILE A 60 0.10 -10.60 -5.41
N SER A 61 0.65 -11.43 -6.31
CA SER A 61 1.98 -11.22 -6.90
C SER A 61 2.08 -9.92 -7.69
N ASN A 62 0.97 -9.39 -8.21
CA ASN A 62 0.92 -8.10 -8.89
C ASN A 62 0.69 -6.95 -7.89
N ILE A 63 -0.15 -7.14 -6.88
CA ILE A 63 -0.47 -6.11 -5.88
C ILE A 63 0.75 -5.72 -5.06
N ILE A 64 1.51 -6.70 -4.56
CA ILE A 64 2.64 -6.45 -3.66
C ILE A 64 3.67 -5.48 -4.27
N PRO A 65 4.25 -5.75 -5.47
CA PRO A 65 5.22 -4.84 -6.07
C PRO A 65 4.62 -3.47 -6.42
N GLU A 66 3.36 -3.41 -6.89
CA GLU A 66 2.69 -2.13 -7.16
C GLU A 66 2.58 -1.26 -5.89
N VAL A 67 2.16 -1.86 -4.78
CA VAL A 67 2.03 -1.14 -3.50
C VAL A 67 3.40 -0.79 -2.92
N CYS A 68 4.40 -1.67 -3.02
CA CYS A 68 5.77 -1.36 -2.60
C CYS A 68 6.36 -0.18 -3.39
N SER A 69 6.11 -0.10 -4.70
CA SER A 69 6.55 1.05 -5.52
C SER A 69 5.89 2.34 -5.05
N ALA A 70 4.57 2.32 -4.86
CA ALA A 70 3.82 3.48 -4.37
C ALA A 70 4.29 3.92 -2.97
N LEU A 71 4.57 2.96 -2.08
CA LEU A 71 5.15 3.23 -0.77
C LEU A 71 6.50 3.91 -0.90
N ASN A 72 7.42 3.36 -1.70
CA ASN A 72 8.75 3.91 -1.89
C ASN A 72 8.70 5.35 -2.44
N GLU A 73 7.82 5.64 -3.39
CA GLU A 73 7.65 7.00 -3.92
C GLU A 73 7.20 7.97 -2.82
N VAL A 74 6.13 7.61 -2.10
CA VAL A 74 5.55 8.46 -1.06
C VAL A 74 6.51 8.67 0.12
N LEU A 75 7.15 7.59 0.59
CA LEU A 75 8.09 7.64 1.70
C LEU A 75 9.38 8.40 1.35
N LYS A 76 9.86 8.31 0.10
CA LYS A 76 11.05 9.04 -0.34
C LYS A 76 10.87 10.55 -0.24
N ASP A 77 9.69 11.05 -0.60
CA ASP A 77 9.38 12.47 -0.54
C ASP A 77 9.23 12.95 0.92
N GLU A 78 8.59 12.15 1.78
CA GLU A 78 8.45 12.46 3.21
C GLU A 78 9.79 12.41 3.99
N ILE A 79 10.66 11.42 3.71
CA ILE A 79 11.96 11.27 4.39
C ILE A 79 12.91 12.42 3.99
N LYS A 80 12.88 12.87 2.73
CA LYS A 80 13.67 14.04 2.30
C LYS A 80 13.27 15.30 3.04
N LEU A 81 11.97 15.50 3.31
CA LEU A 81 11.49 16.66 4.05
C LEU A 81 11.99 16.66 5.50
N VAL A 82 12.03 15.50 6.16
CA VAL A 82 12.58 15.36 7.51
C VAL A 82 14.07 15.72 7.55
N LEU A 83 14.85 15.25 6.57
CA LEU A 83 16.29 15.55 6.50
C LEU A 83 16.59 17.02 6.16
N LEU A 84 15.81 17.64 5.26
CA LEU A 84 15.94 19.07 4.95
C LEU A 84 15.62 19.96 6.16
N TYR A 85 14.58 19.60 6.93
CA TYR A 85 14.21 20.35 8.14
C TYR A 85 15.25 20.23 9.25
N LEU A 86 15.85 19.05 9.42
CA LEU A 86 16.89 18.83 10.43
C LEU A 86 18.25 19.49 10.08
N VAL A 87 18.52 19.75 8.80
CA VAL A 87 19.74 20.46 8.35
C VAL A 87 19.57 21.99 8.41
N HIS A 88 18.35 22.49 8.55
CA HIS A 88 18.04 23.93 8.67
C HIS A 88 17.72 24.39 10.10
N LEU A 89 17.86 23.52 11.11
CA LEU A 89 17.77 23.84 12.54
C LEU A 89 19.15 23.73 13.19
#